data_AF-A0A920LR40-F1
#
_entry.id   AF-A0A920LR40-F1
#
_cell.length_a   1.000
_cell.length_b   1.000
_cell.length_c   1.000
_cell.angle_alpha   90.00
_cell.angle_beta   90.00
_cell.angle_gamma   90.00
#
_symmetry.space_group_name_H-M   'P 1'
#
loop_
_entity.id
_entity.type
_entity.pdbx_description
1 polymer ?
#
loop_
_entity_poly.entity_id
_entity_poly.type
_entity_poly.pdbx_seq_one_letter_code
_entity_poly.pdbx_strand_id
1 'polypeptide(L)'
;MVLIGSAPTALEVLLQQVAAGAPAPSLVIGMPVGFVGVAESKKHLAASGLAQIRLESSRGGAGLVAAAVNALLRAAAAPAHPLSS
;
A
#
# COMPACT_ATOMS: atom_id res chain seq x y z
N MET A 1 -1.35 8.28 -5.23
CA MET A 1 -0.85 7.14 -4.43
C MET A 1 -0.70 7.56 -2.97
N VAL A 2 -1.05 6.69 -2.02
CA VAL A 2 -0.90 6.92 -0.57
C VAL A 2 0.04 5.86 0.01
N LEU A 3 0.94 6.27 0.89
CA LEU A 3 2.06 5.45 1.41
C LEU A 3 2.00 5.38 2.94
N ILE A 4 1.83 4.19 3.50
CA ILE A 4 1.70 4.00 4.96
C ILE A 4 2.62 2.87 5.42
N GLY A 5 3.72 3.25 6.09
CA GLY A 5 4.74 2.30 6.55
C GLY A 5 4.80 2.05 8.06
N SER A 6 4.26 2.94 8.88
CA SER A 6 4.44 2.87 10.35
C SER A 6 3.14 2.70 11.12
N ALA A 7 2.10 3.47 10.79
CA ALA A 7 0.90 3.58 11.62
C ALA A 7 -0.27 2.76 11.06
N PRO A 8 -0.70 1.67 11.75
CA PRO A 8 -1.92 0.94 11.39
C PRO A 8 -3.17 1.82 11.45
N THR A 9 -3.23 2.73 12.43
CA THR A 9 -4.35 3.67 12.60
C THR A 9 -4.49 4.63 11.43
N ALA A 10 -3.39 5.08 10.83
CA ALA A 10 -3.45 5.91 9.63
C ALA A 10 -4.06 5.14 8.45
N LEU A 11 -3.79 3.84 8.35
CA LEU A 11 -4.40 2.99 7.33
C LEU A 11 -5.90 2.83 7.57
N GLU A 12 -6.32 2.60 8.81
CA GLU A 12 -7.75 2.54 9.16
C GLU A 12 -8.49 3.85 8.86
N VAL A 13 -7.90 4.99 9.22
CA VAL A 13 -8.49 6.32 8.94
C VAL A 13 -8.65 6.54 7.43
N LEU A 14 -7.65 6.16 6.63
CA LEU A 14 -7.75 6.22 5.17
C LEU A 14 -8.94 5.39 4.66
N LEU A 15 -9.08 4.14 5.14
CA LEU A 15 -10.16 3.26 4.72
C LEU A 15 -11.53 3.81 5.12
N GLN A 16 -11.66 4.37 6.32
CA GLN A 16 -12.88 5.03 6.79
C GLN A 16 -13.25 6.23 5.92
N GLN A 17 -12.27 7.07 5.57
CA GLN A 17 -12.51 8.23 4.70
C GLN A 17 -13.00 7.81 3.32
N VAL A 18 -12.35 6.81 2.71
CA VAL A 18 -12.78 6.28 1.41
C VAL A 18 -14.18 5.67 1.49
N ALA A 19 -14.48 4.90 2.54
CA ALA A 19 -15.82 4.36 2.76
C ALA A 19 -16.89 5.45 2.96
N ALA A 20 -16.50 6.60 3.53
CA ALA A 20 -17.36 7.78 3.69
C ALA A 20 -17.53 8.61 2.40
N GLY A 21 -16.99 8.15 1.27
CA GLY A 21 -17.13 8.80 -0.04
C GLY A 21 -16.00 9.75 -0.41
N ALA A 22 -14.89 9.76 0.35
CA ALA A 22 -13.70 10.48 -0.08
C ALA A 22 -13.13 9.86 -1.38
N PRO A 23 -12.47 10.64 -2.25
CA PRO A 23 -11.88 10.12 -3.47
C PRO A 23 -10.91 8.95 -3.20
N ALA A 24 -11.12 7.84 -3.91
CA ALA A 24 -10.27 6.67 -3.78
C ALA A 24 -8.85 6.96 -4.31
N PRO A 25 -7.79 6.65 -3.55
CA PRO A 25 -6.42 6.82 -4.04
C PRO A 25 -6.13 5.84 -5.20
N SER A 26 -5.33 6.29 -6.17
CA SER A 26 -4.94 5.47 -7.32
C SER A 26 -4.18 4.18 -6.96
N LEU A 27 -3.50 4.18 -5.81
CA LEU A 27 -2.76 3.06 -5.26
C LEU A 27 -2.50 3.31 -3.77
N VAL A 28 -2.64 2.29 -2.94
CA VAL A 28 -2.23 2.30 -1.52
C VAL A 28 -1.05 1.34 -1.32
N ILE A 29 0.08 1.86 -0.85
CA ILE A 29 1.17 1.00 -0.35
C ILE A 29 1.04 0.94 1.18
N GLY A 30 0.31 -0.08 1.65
CA GLY A 30 -0.04 -0.27 3.06
C GLY A 30 0.83 -1.34 3.70
N MET A 31 1.96 -0.93 4.27
CA MET A 31 2.90 -1.81 4.95
C MET A 31 3.18 -1.34 6.39
N PRO A 32 2.16 -1.12 7.24
CA PRO A 32 2.40 -0.79 8.64
C PRO A 32 3.17 -1.93 9.34
N VAL A 33 4.03 -1.56 10.28
CA VAL A 33 4.83 -2.48 11.12
C VAL A 33 4.52 -2.24 12.59
N GLY A 34 4.59 -3.29 13.39
CA GLY A 34 4.31 -3.25 14.82
C GLY A 34 3.57 -4.50 15.28
N PHE A 35 3.01 -4.42 16.49
CA PHE A 35 2.36 -5.55 17.15
C PHE A 35 0.84 -5.39 17.27
N VAL A 36 0.36 -4.16 17.43
CA VAL A 36 -1.06 -3.86 17.69
C VAL A 36 -1.73 -3.34 16.42
N GLY A 37 -2.85 -3.94 16.02
CA GLY A 37 -3.71 -3.45 14.91
C GLY A 37 -3.12 -3.63 13.50
N VAL A 38 -1.90 -4.16 13.36
CA VAL A 38 -1.23 -4.36 12.06
C VAL A 38 -1.96 -5.43 11.25
N ALA A 39 -2.33 -6.55 11.87
CA ALA A 39 -2.97 -7.64 11.18
C ALA A 39 -4.39 -7.24 10.72
N GLU A 40 -5.14 -6.58 11.59
CA GLU A 40 -6.50 -6.10 11.34
C GLU A 40 -6.52 -5.07 10.21
N SER A 41 -5.69 -4.03 10.30
CA SER A 41 -5.62 -2.98 9.27
C SER A 41 -5.22 -3.50 7.89
N LYS A 42 -4.32 -4.50 7.83
CA LYS A 42 -3.95 -5.17 6.57
C LYS A 42 -5.09 -6.03 6.02
N LYS A 43 -5.87 -6.70 6.87
CA LYS A 43 -7.07 -7.44 6.46
C LYS A 43 -8.15 -6.50 5.93
N HIS A 44 -8.40 -5.38 6.59
CA HIS A 44 -9.34 -4.37 6.11
C HIS A 44 -8.89 -3.76 4.78
N LEU A 45 -7.61 -3.45 4.63
CA LEU A 45 -7.08 -3.01 3.33
C LEU A 45 -7.27 -4.09 2.26
N ALA A 46 -7.00 -5.35 2.56
CA ALA A 46 -7.23 -6.47 1.63
C ALA A 46 -8.70 -6.58 1.19
N ALA A 47 -9.64 -6.30 2.09
CA ALA A 47 -11.08 -6.34 1.81
C ALA A 47 -11.63 -5.06 1.15
N SER A 48 -10.84 -3.98 1.07
CA SER A 48 -11.33 -2.66 0.65
C SER A 48 -11.63 -2.51 -0.85
N GLY A 49 -11.15 -3.43 -1.69
CA GLY A 49 -11.24 -3.30 -3.15
C GLY A 49 -10.30 -2.25 -3.77
N LEU A 50 -9.52 -1.52 -2.96
CA LEU A 50 -8.53 -0.56 -3.45
C LEU A 50 -7.34 -1.27 -4.12
N ALA A 51 -6.83 -0.66 -5.19
CA ALA A 51 -5.53 -1.02 -5.76
C ALA A 51 -4.46 -0.85 -4.68
N GLN A 52 -3.71 -1.92 -4.39
CA GLN A 52 -2.85 -1.97 -3.21
C GLN A 52 -1.57 -2.79 -3.42
N ILE A 53 -0.53 -2.41 -2.67
CA ILE A 53 0.64 -3.24 -2.39
C ILE A 53 0.76 -3.35 -0.87
N ARG A 54 0.72 -4.57 -0.35
CA ARG A 54 0.80 -4.86 1.09
C ARG A 54 1.53 -6.17 1.33
N LEU A 55 1.99 -6.37 2.56
CA LEU A 55 2.54 -7.64 3.02
C LEU A 55 1.52 -8.35 3.91
N GLU A 56 1.39 -9.68 3.77
CA GLU A 56 0.50 -10.48 4.63
C GLU A 56 1.05 -10.61 6.06
N SER A 57 2.38 -10.67 6.20
CA SER A 57 3.04 -10.76 7.50
C SER A 57 2.94 -9.45 8.31
N SER A 58 3.27 -9.50 9.61
CA SER A 58 3.41 -8.30 10.45
C SER A 58 4.58 -7.38 10.09
N ARG A 59 5.47 -7.81 9.17
CA ARG A 59 6.58 -6.98 8.68
C ARG A 59 6.04 -5.79 7.87
N GLY A 60 6.82 -4.73 7.84
CA GLY A 60 6.47 -3.47 7.20
C GLY A 60 7.54 -2.43 7.44
N GLY A 61 7.16 -1.16 7.43
CA GLY A 61 8.08 -0.06 7.70
C GLY A 61 8.36 0.80 6.47
N ALA A 62 8.83 2.02 6.72
CA ALA A 62 9.16 2.99 5.69
C ALA A 62 10.18 2.46 4.67
N GLY A 63 11.14 1.63 5.09
CA GLY A 63 12.13 1.03 4.18
C GLY A 63 11.51 0.13 3.11
N LEU A 64 10.55 -0.72 3.48
CA LEU A 64 9.85 -1.59 2.53
C LEU A 64 8.91 -0.80 1.62
N VAL A 65 8.24 0.22 2.16
CA VAL A 65 7.44 1.15 1.36
C VAL A 65 8.32 1.86 0.33
N ALA A 66 9.47 2.42 0.74
CA ALA A 66 10.40 3.09 -0.15
C ALA A 66 10.96 2.14 -1.22
N ALA A 67 11.28 0.88 -0.86
CA ALA A 67 11.72 -0.13 -1.81
C ALA A 67 10.65 -0.42 -2.88
N ALA A 68 9.39 -0.55 -2.48
CA ALA A 68 8.26 -0.76 -3.41
C ALA A 68 8.07 0.44 -4.34
N VAL A 69 8.08 1.66 -3.81
CA VAL A 69 8.00 2.89 -4.61
C VAL A 69 9.15 2.97 -5.61
N ASN A 70 10.39 2.73 -5.15
CA ASN A 70 11.57 2.75 -6.01
C ASN A 70 11.48 1.69 -7.12
N ALA A 71 10.93 0.52 -6.84
CA ALA A 71 10.70 -0.51 -7.86
C ALA A 71 9.67 -0.05 -8.91
N LEU A 72 8.56 0.56 -8.49
CA LEU A 72 7.56 1.12 -9.40
C LEU A 72 8.14 2.23 -10.27
N LEU A 73 8.93 3.14 -9.68
CA LEU A 73 9.60 4.22 -10.42
C LEU A 73 10.57 3.66 -11.47
N ARG A 74 11.36 2.64 -11.11
CA ARG A 74 12.23 1.97 -12.08
C ARG A 74 11.45 1.27 -13.19
N ALA A 75 10.36 0.59 -12.86
CA ALA A 75 9.51 -0.07 -13.85
C ALA A 75 8.86 0.94 -14.83
N ALA A 76 8.46 2.11 -14.33
CA ALA A 76 7.91 3.18 -15.15
C ALA A 76 8.96 3.90 -16.02
N ALA A 77 10.21 3.98 -15.55
CA ALA A 77 11.31 4.62 -16.26
C ALA A 77 12.05 3.67 -17.23
N ALA A 78 11.91 2.36 -17.07
CA ALA A 78 12.50 1.40 -17.99
C ALA A 78 11.87 1.56 -19.38
N PRO A 79 12.67 1.60 -20.46
CA PRO A 79 12.12 1.59 -21.81
C PRO A 79 11.27 0.33 -21.97
N ALA A 80 10.09 0.45 -22.56
CA ALA A 80 9.23 -0.69 -22.84
C ALA A 80 10.04 -1.73 -23.61
N HIS A 81 10.29 -2.89 -22.98
CA HIS A 81 10.89 -4.01 -23.71
C HIS A 81 9.90 -4.32 -24.84
N PRO A 82 10.30 -4.27 -26.13
CA PRO A 82 9.41 -4.69 -27.20
C PRO A 82 9.02 -6.13 -26.89
N LEU A 83 7.73 -6.35 -26.70
CA LEU A 83 7.16 -7.69 -26.57
C LEU A 83 7.57 -8.43 -27.84
N SER A 84 8.43 -9.43 -27.72
CA SER A 84 8.74 -10.32 -28.85
C SER A 84 7.44 -11.04 -29.23
N SER A 85 6.96 -10.74 -30.43
CA SER A 85 5.83 -11.37 -31.11
C SER A 85 5.96 -12.89 -31.19
#